data_AF-A0A1I1WHF2-F1
#
_entry.id   AF-A0A1I1WHF2-F1
#
_cell.length_a   1.000
_cell.length_b   1.000
_cell.length_c   1.000
_cell.angle_alpha   90.00
_cell.angle_beta   90.00
_cell.angle_gamma   90.00
#
_symmetry.space_group_name_H-M   'P 1'
#
loop_
_entity.id
_entity.type
_entity.pdbx_description
1 polymer ?
#
loop_
_entity_poly.entity_id
_entity_poly.type
_entity_poly.pdbx_seq_one_letter_code
_entity_poly.pdbx_strand_id
1 'polypeptide(L)'
;MGKSKKKKKAQPNQQGGYKKFVSDLMETLALLKLDYKLFDLPPQQLRFCYESSFRVKNPQRGNDFISAKDIKWVGFMVKYHYRHAHTDVGGCKLTFYQAGLFLSLCLGTQFYYSKKRGDDDPYVKLIKDIASLLLQQIIDEFSRTCYLGLLVNNDPVRIYYSMKRDFLVSAGKLPRIEFIIKLSAYPVREVSYKINGNARPAYRLGYSKIDGMDWVKVSARKLKNYYSGNKKELPVYIQSHAIIRMVHRLDLFDNFYLTLQFFINLTPLTNFIFYRGYILIPFVVRRIKMGYFMATIVKDVLLIRTFLFITHGSTPEGDRLRALTGMQKQDLAYWRIDRLSTFYGMKDSDIENLRDIFQKAGAEDILKVKDIKLEGLNTGPNPNLEGLVNFLQLTNENQEDDLQQWDAFLNDTTRPMKDCYNSACLNISQTQEPRQKTEEVLSE
;
A
#
# COMPACT_ATOMS: atom_id res chain seq x y z
N MET A 1 54.71 27.19 14.57
CA MET A 1 54.87 25.75 14.89
C MET A 1 53.49 25.13 15.20
N GLY A 2 52.83 24.52 14.22
CA GLY A 2 51.52 23.87 14.41
C GLY A 2 51.67 22.35 14.49
N LYS A 3 51.29 21.74 15.62
CA LYS A 3 51.36 20.27 15.82
C LYS A 3 50.22 19.57 15.05
N SER A 4 50.59 18.87 13.98
CA SER A 4 49.71 17.97 13.22
C SER A 4 49.23 16.80 14.09
N LYS A 5 47.92 16.72 14.35
CA LYS A 5 47.27 15.57 14.99
C LYS A 5 47.18 14.41 14.00
N LYS A 6 48.10 13.45 14.09
CA LYS A 6 48.00 12.14 13.41
C LYS A 6 46.71 11.43 13.85
N LYS A 7 45.73 11.31 12.93
CA LYS A 7 44.55 10.43 13.10
C LYS A 7 45.03 8.98 13.24
N LYS A 8 44.87 8.38 14.44
CA LYS A 8 45.01 6.94 14.67
C LYS A 8 44.01 6.21 13.75
N LYS A 9 44.52 5.41 12.80
CA LYS A 9 43.69 4.47 12.01
C LYS A 9 43.17 3.42 12.98
N ALA A 10 41.87 3.44 13.30
CA ALA A 10 41.24 2.37 14.05
C ALA A 10 41.42 1.06 13.26
N GLN A 11 42.10 0.07 13.83
CA GLN A 11 42.12 -1.26 13.25
C GLN A 11 40.68 -1.79 13.28
N PRO A 12 40.10 -2.14 12.12
CA PRO A 12 38.72 -2.57 12.06
C PRO A 12 38.59 -3.91 12.77
N ASN A 13 37.60 -4.00 13.65
CA ASN A 13 37.22 -5.21 14.40
C ASN A 13 36.60 -6.27 13.46
N GLN A 14 37.36 -6.70 12.44
CA GLN A 14 36.87 -7.53 11.33
C GLN A 14 36.55 -8.96 11.74
N GLN A 15 37.16 -9.48 12.81
CA GLN A 15 36.91 -10.85 13.25
C GLN A 15 35.49 -11.05 13.81
N GLY A 16 34.90 -10.03 14.42
CA GLY A 16 33.54 -10.14 14.98
C GLY A 16 32.46 -10.29 13.91
N GLY A 17 32.58 -9.56 12.80
CA GLY A 17 31.59 -9.59 11.72
C GLY A 17 31.52 -10.92 10.97
N TYR A 18 32.68 -11.54 10.71
CA TYR A 18 32.75 -12.83 10.03
C TYR A 18 32.16 -13.96 10.89
N LYS A 19 32.53 -14.05 12.17
CA LYS A 19 32.01 -15.07 13.10
C LYS A 19 30.48 -14.98 13.21
N LYS A 20 29.94 -13.76 13.33
CA LYS A 20 28.50 -13.54 13.36
C LYS A 20 27.82 -13.99 12.07
N PHE A 21 28.36 -13.62 10.91
CA PHE A 21 27.83 -14.07 9.62
C PHE A 21 27.73 -15.59 9.52
N VAL A 22 28.79 -16.31 9.90
CA VAL A 22 28.78 -17.78 9.86
C VAL A 22 27.71 -18.34 10.80
N SER A 23 27.58 -17.80 12.01
CA SER A 23 26.54 -18.20 12.97
C SER A 23 25.13 -18.01 12.38
N ASP A 24 24.83 -16.81 11.88
CA ASP A 24 23.50 -16.47 11.33
C ASP A 24 23.20 -17.31 10.06
N LEU A 25 24.22 -17.64 9.26
CA LEU A 25 24.07 -18.48 8.07
C LEU A 25 23.71 -19.93 8.47
N MET A 26 24.36 -20.49 9.49
CA MET A 26 24.06 -21.84 9.95
C MET A 26 22.63 -21.94 10.52
N GLU A 27 22.19 -20.92 11.25
CA GLU A 27 20.79 -20.82 11.70
C GLU A 27 19.83 -20.76 10.51
N THR A 28 20.15 -19.99 9.47
CA THR A 28 19.34 -19.90 8.25
C THR A 28 19.23 -21.26 7.54
N LEU A 29 20.32 -22.02 7.45
CA LEU A 29 20.31 -23.36 6.86
C LEU A 29 19.47 -24.35 7.67
N ALA A 30 19.54 -24.26 9.00
CA ALA A 30 18.70 -25.07 9.88
C ALA A 30 17.20 -24.79 9.66
N LEU A 31 16.81 -23.52 9.51
CA LEU A 31 15.42 -23.13 9.19
C LEU A 31 14.95 -23.68 7.85
N LEU A 32 15.84 -23.69 6.84
CA LEU A 32 15.58 -24.28 5.53
C LEU A 32 15.61 -25.82 5.53
N LYS A 33 15.95 -26.45 6.67
CA LYS A 33 16.17 -27.90 6.80
C LYS A 33 17.21 -28.43 5.80
N LEU A 34 18.19 -27.60 5.46
CA LEU A 34 19.30 -27.99 4.61
C LEU A 34 20.47 -28.42 5.49
N ASP A 35 20.96 -29.65 5.26
CA ASP A 35 22.20 -30.09 5.90
C ASP A 35 23.36 -29.26 5.32
N TYR A 36 24.07 -28.55 6.18
CA TYR A 36 25.24 -27.75 5.78
C TYR A 36 26.33 -28.61 5.12
N LYS A 37 26.37 -29.92 5.40
CA LYS A 37 27.26 -30.88 4.75
C LYS A 37 27.01 -31.00 3.25
N LEU A 38 25.79 -30.72 2.77
CA LEU A 38 25.45 -30.73 1.34
C LEU A 38 26.27 -29.71 0.54
N PHE A 39 26.73 -28.65 1.20
CA PHE A 39 27.47 -27.58 0.56
C PHE A 39 28.99 -27.77 0.62
N ASP A 40 29.49 -28.73 1.42
CA ASP A 40 30.91 -28.92 1.76
C ASP A 40 31.61 -27.57 1.93
N LEU A 41 31.48 -26.94 3.10
CA LEU A 41 31.84 -25.54 3.33
C LEU A 41 33.23 -25.37 3.97
N PRO A 42 34.36 -25.53 3.22
CA PRO A 42 35.66 -25.24 3.77
C PRO A 42 35.78 -23.76 4.11
N PRO A 43 36.70 -23.38 5.02
CA PRO A 43 36.89 -21.99 5.44
C PRO A 43 37.03 -20.99 4.28
N GLN A 44 37.63 -21.41 3.16
CA GLN A 44 37.78 -20.58 1.96
C GLN A 44 36.43 -20.26 1.29
N GLN A 45 35.53 -21.23 1.17
CA GLN A 45 34.21 -21.01 0.57
C GLN A 45 33.33 -20.15 1.50
N LEU A 46 33.36 -20.40 2.82
CA LEU A 46 32.68 -19.53 3.79
C LEU A 46 33.16 -18.08 3.71
N ARG A 47 34.46 -17.88 3.45
CA ARG A 47 35.02 -16.56 3.24
C ARG A 47 34.47 -15.91 1.97
N PHE A 48 34.34 -16.65 0.87
CA PHE A 48 33.70 -16.15 -0.34
C PHE A 48 32.24 -15.80 -0.11
N CYS A 49 31.48 -16.63 0.61
CA CYS A 49 30.09 -16.35 0.98
C CYS A 49 29.97 -15.02 1.77
N TYR A 50 30.87 -14.80 2.74
CA TYR A 50 30.89 -13.54 3.50
C TYR A 50 31.22 -12.32 2.64
N GLU A 51 32.18 -12.46 1.72
CA GLU A 51 32.64 -11.37 0.87
C GLU A 51 31.60 -10.97 -0.17
N SER A 52 30.85 -11.95 -0.70
CA SER A 52 29.69 -11.79 -1.61
C SER A 52 28.38 -11.44 -0.90
N SER A 53 28.43 -11.03 0.37
CA SER A 53 27.22 -10.76 1.16
C SER A 53 26.26 -9.76 0.52
N PHE A 54 24.97 -10.11 0.45
CA PHE A 54 23.92 -9.15 0.10
C PHE A 54 23.79 -8.09 1.21
N ARG A 55 23.83 -6.81 0.84
CA ARG A 55 23.78 -5.70 1.81
C ARG A 55 22.76 -4.67 1.45
N VAL A 56 21.95 -4.27 2.43
CA VAL A 56 21.09 -3.10 2.32
C VAL A 56 21.80 -1.87 2.87
N LYS A 57 21.99 -0.86 2.03
CA LYS A 57 22.59 0.42 2.44
C LYS A 57 21.56 1.36 3.04
N ASN A 58 22.05 2.41 3.69
CA ASN A 58 21.19 3.53 4.04
C ASN A 58 20.65 4.18 2.75
N PRO A 59 19.41 4.67 2.76
CA PRO A 59 18.88 5.45 1.65
C PRO A 59 19.75 6.66 1.33
N GLN A 60 19.78 7.01 0.05
CA GLN A 60 20.44 8.19 -0.47
C GLN A 60 19.39 9.23 -0.88
N ARG A 61 19.79 10.51 -0.91
CA ARG A 61 18.93 11.57 -1.44
C ARG A 61 18.87 11.45 -2.96
N GLY A 62 17.65 11.42 -3.49
CA GLY A 62 17.34 11.45 -4.91
C GLY A 62 17.06 12.86 -5.43
N ASN A 63 16.68 13.80 -4.57
CA ASN A 63 16.53 15.22 -4.90
C ASN A 63 16.64 16.14 -3.67
N ASP A 64 16.59 17.45 -3.91
CA ASP A 64 16.80 18.48 -2.88
C ASP A 64 15.61 18.65 -1.91
N PHE A 65 14.45 18.08 -2.24
CA PHE A 65 13.26 18.15 -1.38
C PHE A 65 13.31 17.17 -0.20
N ILE A 66 14.30 16.27 -0.16
CA ILE A 66 14.46 15.30 0.91
C ILE A 66 15.34 15.84 2.04
N SER A 67 14.79 15.89 3.24
CA SER A 67 15.52 16.30 4.43
C SER A 67 16.41 15.18 4.98
N ALA A 68 17.38 15.54 5.84
CA ALA A 68 18.17 14.54 6.57
C ALA A 68 17.32 13.68 7.51
N LYS A 69 16.23 14.26 8.06
CA LYS A 69 15.29 13.55 8.93
C LYS A 69 14.56 12.45 8.15
N ASP A 70 14.15 12.74 6.93
CA ASP A 70 13.45 11.78 6.06
C ASP A 70 14.38 10.60 5.72
N ILE A 71 15.63 10.86 5.34
CA ILE A 71 16.63 9.80 5.09
C ILE A 71 16.85 8.93 6.33
N LYS A 72 16.96 9.54 7.51
CA LYS A 72 17.17 8.79 8.76
C LYS A 72 15.95 7.91 9.08
N TRP A 73 14.75 8.45 8.93
CA TRP A 73 13.50 7.74 9.20
C TRP A 73 13.26 6.60 8.19
N VAL A 74 13.40 6.85 6.88
CA VAL A 74 13.33 5.79 5.85
C VAL A 74 14.43 4.76 6.09
N GLY A 75 15.65 5.17 6.44
CA GLY A 75 16.73 4.25 6.74
C GLY A 75 16.47 3.35 7.94
N PHE A 76 15.75 3.84 8.96
CA PHE A 76 15.26 3.02 10.06
C PHE A 76 14.23 2.00 9.57
N MET A 77 13.21 2.46 8.83
CA MET A 77 12.14 1.60 8.29
C MET A 77 12.71 0.49 7.39
N VAL A 78 13.59 0.83 6.45
CA VAL A 78 14.24 -0.11 5.52
C VAL A 78 15.01 -1.18 6.28
N LYS A 79 15.79 -0.80 7.31
CA LYS A 79 16.54 -1.75 8.14
C LYS A 79 15.63 -2.62 9.01
N TYR A 80 14.56 -2.04 9.54
CA TYR A 80 13.57 -2.77 10.32
C TYR A 80 12.93 -3.86 9.47
N HIS A 81 12.41 -3.53 8.30
CA HIS A 81 11.83 -4.53 7.40
C HIS A 81 12.87 -5.55 6.93
N TYR A 82 14.10 -5.12 6.61
CA TYR A 82 15.15 -6.07 6.24
C TYR A 82 15.40 -7.14 7.31
N ARG A 83 15.26 -6.80 8.59
CA ARG A 83 15.50 -7.72 9.72
C ARG A 83 14.28 -8.48 10.20
N HIS A 84 13.07 -7.97 9.96
CA HIS A 84 11.86 -8.48 10.62
C HIS A 84 10.74 -8.86 9.65
N ALA A 85 10.73 -8.34 8.43
CA ALA A 85 9.77 -8.78 7.42
C ALA A 85 10.22 -10.11 6.80
N HIS A 86 9.26 -10.99 6.56
CA HIS A 86 9.50 -12.36 6.12
C HIS A 86 9.08 -12.54 4.65
N THR A 87 9.76 -13.46 3.95
CA THR A 87 9.45 -13.93 2.61
C THR A 87 9.54 -15.47 2.56
N ASP A 88 8.82 -16.11 1.65
CA ASP A 88 8.78 -17.57 1.51
C ASP A 88 9.91 -18.07 0.62
N VAL A 89 10.97 -18.64 1.17
CA VAL A 89 12.07 -19.23 0.41
C VAL A 89 11.99 -20.75 0.56
N GLY A 90 11.75 -21.47 -0.55
CA GLY A 90 11.68 -22.93 -0.54
C GLY A 90 10.60 -23.51 0.40
N GLY A 91 9.50 -22.77 0.60
CA GLY A 91 8.44 -23.16 1.55
C GLY A 91 8.72 -22.81 3.02
N CYS A 92 9.83 -22.13 3.31
CA CYS A 92 10.17 -21.66 4.65
C CYS A 92 10.04 -20.13 4.76
N LYS A 93 9.56 -19.63 5.91
CA LYS A 93 9.52 -18.20 6.21
C LYS A 93 10.89 -17.73 6.69
N LEU A 94 11.58 -16.97 5.85
CA LEU A 94 12.86 -16.33 6.20
C LEU A 94 12.69 -14.82 6.27
N THR A 95 13.40 -14.16 7.18
CA THR A 95 13.57 -12.70 7.09
C THR A 95 14.33 -12.32 5.82
N PHE A 96 14.18 -11.09 5.32
CA PHE A 96 14.99 -10.64 4.18
C PHE A 96 16.50 -10.71 4.44
N TYR A 97 16.94 -10.51 5.69
CA TYR A 97 18.32 -10.71 6.11
C TYR A 97 18.76 -12.17 5.90
N GLN A 98 18.00 -13.14 6.42
CA GLN A 98 18.28 -14.56 6.28
C GLN A 98 18.22 -15.01 4.80
N ALA A 99 17.23 -14.54 4.03
CA ALA A 99 17.19 -14.80 2.59
C ALA A 99 18.46 -14.23 1.89
N GLY A 100 18.92 -13.05 2.29
CA GLY A 100 20.18 -12.47 1.84
C GLY A 100 21.41 -13.30 2.23
N LEU A 101 21.44 -13.91 3.42
CA LEU A 101 22.50 -14.84 3.83
C LEU A 101 22.51 -16.09 2.94
N PHE A 102 21.34 -16.66 2.66
CA PHE A 102 21.23 -17.82 1.77
C PHE A 102 21.66 -17.49 0.34
N LEU A 103 21.30 -16.31 -0.18
CA LEU A 103 21.81 -15.82 -1.46
C LEU A 103 23.34 -15.71 -1.44
N SER A 104 23.90 -15.20 -0.35
CA SER A 104 25.35 -15.06 -0.19
C SER A 104 26.07 -16.42 -0.21
N LEU A 105 25.43 -17.46 0.36
CA LEU A 105 25.90 -18.84 0.25
C LEU A 105 25.89 -19.33 -1.20
N CYS A 106 24.79 -19.13 -1.93
CA CYS A 106 24.70 -19.54 -3.34
C CYS A 106 25.79 -18.86 -4.18
N LEU A 107 25.94 -17.54 -4.06
CA LEU A 107 26.94 -16.78 -4.81
C LEU A 107 28.38 -17.20 -4.47
N GLY A 108 28.69 -17.37 -3.18
CA GLY A 108 30.01 -17.83 -2.74
C GLY A 108 30.33 -19.25 -3.20
N THR A 109 29.32 -20.13 -3.19
CA THR A 109 29.42 -21.53 -3.65
C THR A 109 29.62 -21.59 -5.16
N GLN A 110 28.82 -20.85 -5.93
CA GLN A 110 28.95 -20.71 -7.38
C GLN A 110 30.39 -20.31 -7.75
N PHE A 111 30.90 -19.23 -7.15
CA PHE A 111 32.24 -18.75 -7.44
C PHE A 111 33.34 -19.75 -7.05
N TYR A 112 33.20 -20.42 -5.90
CA TYR A 112 34.16 -21.42 -5.45
C TYR A 112 34.26 -22.60 -6.42
N TYR A 113 33.12 -23.15 -6.86
CA TYR A 113 33.09 -24.30 -7.76
C TYR A 113 33.37 -23.94 -9.22
N SER A 114 32.96 -22.75 -9.69
CA SER A 114 33.35 -22.22 -11.00
C SER A 114 34.87 -22.23 -11.16
N LYS A 115 35.61 -21.76 -10.15
CA LYS A 115 37.09 -21.80 -10.17
C LYS A 115 37.70 -23.19 -10.21
N LYS A 116 36.99 -24.21 -9.72
CA LYS A 116 37.49 -25.59 -9.62
C LYS A 116 37.06 -26.47 -10.79
N ARG A 117 35.87 -26.24 -11.33
CA ARG A 117 35.18 -27.13 -12.27
C ARG A 117 34.84 -26.45 -13.60
N GLY A 118 34.98 -25.13 -13.69
CA GLY A 118 34.54 -24.32 -14.82
C GLY A 118 33.08 -23.87 -14.69
N ASP A 119 32.72 -22.80 -15.40
CA ASP A 119 31.36 -22.23 -15.41
C ASP A 119 30.32 -23.13 -16.09
N ASP A 120 30.77 -24.04 -16.95
CA ASP A 120 29.90 -24.96 -17.67
C ASP A 120 29.45 -26.18 -16.87
N ASP A 121 30.04 -26.40 -15.69
CA ASP A 121 29.71 -27.50 -14.80
C ASP A 121 28.20 -27.46 -14.41
N PRO A 122 27.45 -28.57 -14.56
CA PRO A 122 26.01 -28.60 -14.28
C PRO A 122 25.64 -28.16 -12.85
N TYR A 123 26.50 -28.43 -11.86
CA TYR A 123 26.26 -28.00 -10.49
C TYR A 123 26.44 -26.48 -10.35
N VAL A 124 27.44 -25.89 -11.00
CA VAL A 124 27.63 -24.42 -11.02
C VAL A 124 26.44 -23.72 -11.66
N LYS A 125 25.93 -24.24 -12.79
CA LYS A 125 24.72 -23.74 -13.46
C LYS A 125 23.49 -23.80 -12.55
N LEU A 126 23.26 -24.93 -11.90
CA LEU A 126 22.15 -25.08 -10.96
C LEU A 126 22.21 -24.06 -9.81
N ILE A 127 23.38 -23.86 -9.19
CA ILE A 127 23.53 -22.88 -8.11
C ILE A 127 23.32 -21.45 -8.63
N LYS A 128 23.78 -21.14 -9.84
CA LYS A 128 23.54 -19.85 -10.48
C LYS A 128 22.04 -19.59 -10.71
N ASP A 129 21.31 -20.60 -11.18
CA ASP A 129 19.86 -20.49 -11.39
C ASP A 129 19.12 -20.25 -10.06
N ILE A 130 19.48 -20.99 -9.00
CA ILE A 130 18.93 -20.79 -7.65
C ILE A 130 19.24 -19.38 -7.14
N ALA A 131 20.49 -18.92 -7.29
CA ALA A 131 20.91 -17.58 -6.87
C ALA A 131 20.11 -16.49 -7.60
N SER A 132 19.90 -16.67 -8.91
CA SER A 132 19.15 -15.72 -9.76
C SER A 132 17.69 -15.60 -9.31
N LEU A 133 17.02 -16.74 -9.10
CA LEU A 133 15.64 -16.79 -8.63
C LEU A 133 15.50 -16.15 -7.23
N LEU A 134 16.41 -16.49 -6.33
CA LEU A 134 16.41 -15.96 -4.97
C LEU A 134 16.68 -14.45 -4.94
N LEU A 135 17.63 -13.97 -5.74
CA LEU A 135 17.91 -12.54 -5.86
C LEU A 135 16.69 -11.78 -6.37
N GLN A 136 16.05 -12.27 -7.44
CA GLN A 136 14.85 -11.65 -7.99
C GLN A 136 13.73 -11.59 -6.94
N GLN A 137 13.48 -12.69 -6.24
CA GLN A 137 12.47 -12.75 -5.19
C GLN A 137 12.77 -11.76 -4.05
N ILE A 138 14.01 -11.73 -3.55
CA ILE A 138 14.43 -10.79 -2.49
C ILE A 138 14.21 -9.35 -2.97
N ILE A 139 14.63 -9.03 -4.19
CA ILE A 139 14.49 -7.69 -4.76
C ILE A 139 13.01 -7.31 -4.82
N ASP A 140 12.17 -8.13 -5.41
CA ASP A 140 10.76 -7.78 -5.65
C ASP A 140 10.01 -7.61 -4.32
N GLU A 141 10.15 -8.56 -3.41
CA GLU A 141 9.46 -8.53 -2.13
C GLU A 141 9.97 -7.44 -1.19
N PHE A 142 11.29 -7.21 -1.17
CA PHE A 142 11.87 -6.14 -0.37
C PHE A 142 11.51 -4.76 -0.93
N SER A 143 11.54 -4.62 -2.26
CA SER A 143 11.10 -3.40 -2.95
C SER A 143 9.62 -3.11 -2.70
N ARG A 144 8.76 -4.12 -2.80
CA ARG A 144 7.33 -4.02 -2.51
C ARG A 144 7.10 -3.54 -1.07
N THR A 145 7.84 -4.11 -0.12
CA THR A 145 7.74 -3.72 1.30
C THR A 145 8.20 -2.28 1.53
N CYS A 146 9.33 -1.87 0.96
CA CYS A 146 9.82 -0.49 1.05
C CYS A 146 8.86 0.50 0.37
N TYR A 147 8.31 0.14 -0.80
CA TYR A 147 7.33 0.94 -1.51
C TYR A 147 6.06 1.16 -0.70
N LEU A 148 5.51 0.10 -0.10
CA LEU A 148 4.34 0.20 0.78
C LEU A 148 4.64 1.09 2.00
N GLY A 149 5.81 0.94 2.61
CA GLY A 149 6.27 1.78 3.72
C GLY A 149 6.39 3.26 3.35
N LEU A 150 6.76 3.59 2.11
CA LEU A 150 6.78 4.97 1.62
C LEU A 150 5.38 5.48 1.29
N LEU A 151 4.55 4.66 0.65
CA LEU A 151 3.20 5.02 0.24
C LEU A 151 2.35 5.49 1.42
N VAL A 152 2.45 4.82 2.57
CA VAL A 152 1.72 5.19 3.79
C VAL A 152 2.23 6.48 4.46
N ASN A 153 3.37 7.00 4.01
CA ASN A 153 3.93 8.27 4.48
C ASN A 153 3.72 9.40 3.49
N ASN A 154 3.11 9.12 2.34
CA ASN A 154 2.63 10.17 1.46
C ASN A 154 1.46 10.90 2.11
N ASP A 155 1.49 12.22 2.00
CA ASP A 155 0.42 13.10 2.43
C ASP A 155 -0.03 13.93 1.24
N PRO A 156 -1.23 13.68 0.68
CA PRO A 156 -1.76 14.42 -0.46
C PRO A 156 -1.88 15.94 -0.27
N VAL A 157 -1.77 16.43 0.97
CA VAL A 157 -1.84 17.86 1.30
C VAL A 157 -0.50 18.44 1.72
N ARG A 158 0.57 17.64 1.79
CA ARG A 158 1.92 18.12 2.15
C ARG A 158 3.02 17.66 1.20
N ILE A 159 3.19 16.36 1.00
CA ILE A 159 4.35 15.81 0.31
C ILE A 159 4.11 14.38 -0.19
N TYR A 160 4.71 14.05 -1.33
CA TYR A 160 4.79 12.69 -1.85
C TYR A 160 6.24 12.21 -1.86
N TYR A 161 6.48 10.95 -1.54
CA TYR A 161 7.77 10.28 -1.58
C TYR A 161 7.78 9.23 -2.68
N SER A 162 8.86 9.17 -3.47
CA SER A 162 9.13 8.04 -4.35
C SER A 162 10.48 7.43 -4.01
N MET A 163 10.71 6.23 -4.49
CA MET A 163 12.04 5.63 -4.45
C MET A 163 12.45 5.12 -5.81
N LYS A 164 13.73 5.29 -6.12
CA LYS A 164 14.41 4.55 -7.17
C LYS A 164 15.28 3.47 -6.50
N ARG A 165 15.23 2.27 -7.06
CA ARG A 165 16.09 1.16 -6.65
C ARG A 165 17.39 1.28 -7.42
N ASP A 166 18.49 1.04 -6.74
CA ASP A 166 19.81 1.02 -7.36
C ASP A 166 20.61 -0.14 -6.77
N PHE A 167 21.49 -0.70 -7.60
CA PHE A 167 22.33 -1.82 -7.24
C PHE A 167 23.77 -1.46 -7.54
N LEU A 168 24.63 -1.61 -6.54
CA LEU A 168 26.06 -1.60 -6.78
C LEU A 168 26.55 -3.04 -6.70
N VAL A 169 27.02 -3.53 -7.84
CA VAL A 169 27.89 -4.69 -7.88
C VAL A 169 29.30 -4.15 -7.71
N SER A 170 29.91 -4.38 -6.56
CA SER A 170 31.29 -3.89 -6.38
C SER A 170 32.22 -4.70 -7.26
N ALA A 171 33.01 -4.04 -8.12
CA ALA A 171 34.03 -4.62 -9.01
C ALA A 171 35.26 -5.20 -8.27
N GLY A 172 35.07 -5.75 -7.07
CA GLY A 172 36.09 -6.51 -6.37
C GLY A 172 36.27 -7.90 -6.97
N LYS A 173 37.14 -8.72 -6.37
CA LYS A 173 37.35 -10.12 -6.80
C LYS A 173 36.12 -11.02 -6.69
N LEU A 174 35.07 -10.56 -5.99
CA LEU A 174 33.84 -11.28 -5.73
C LEU A 174 32.65 -10.33 -5.91
N PRO A 175 31.58 -10.78 -6.58
CA PRO A 175 30.38 -9.98 -6.74
C PRO A 175 29.74 -9.77 -5.37
N ARG A 176 29.70 -8.52 -4.93
CA ARG A 176 28.93 -8.09 -3.77
C ARG A 176 27.75 -7.27 -4.25
N ILE A 177 26.56 -7.68 -3.86
CA ILE A 177 25.33 -6.97 -4.20
C ILE A 177 24.97 -6.01 -3.07
N GLU A 178 25.03 -4.72 -3.36
CA GLU A 178 24.58 -3.67 -2.44
C GLU A 178 23.28 -3.04 -2.95
N PHE A 179 22.18 -3.26 -2.22
CA PHE A 179 20.88 -2.66 -2.49
C PHE A 179 20.81 -1.25 -1.92
N ILE A 180 20.51 -0.28 -2.77
CA ILE A 180 20.43 1.13 -2.45
C ILE A 180 19.04 1.65 -2.83
N ILE A 181 18.46 2.45 -1.94
CA ILE A 181 17.24 3.21 -2.20
C ILE A 181 17.63 4.66 -2.38
N LYS A 182 17.37 5.24 -3.55
CA LYS A 182 17.40 6.69 -3.76
C LYS A 182 16.01 7.23 -3.51
N LEU A 183 15.85 7.98 -2.42
CA LEU A 183 14.57 8.54 -1.97
C LEU A 183 14.39 9.94 -2.58
N SER A 184 13.24 10.20 -3.19
CA SER A 184 12.89 11.52 -3.74
C SER A 184 11.60 12.02 -3.11
N ALA A 185 11.47 13.34 -2.94
CA ALA A 185 10.25 13.98 -2.48
C ALA A 185 9.68 14.93 -3.54
N TYR A 186 8.36 15.07 -3.53
CA TYR A 186 7.62 15.94 -4.44
C TYR A 186 6.65 16.77 -3.60
N PRO A 187 6.88 18.09 -3.50
CA PRO A 187 5.93 19.00 -2.89
C PRO A 187 4.57 18.93 -3.58
N VAL A 188 3.50 19.09 -2.79
CA VAL A 188 2.15 19.14 -3.34
C VAL A 188 1.94 20.34 -4.25
N ARG A 189 1.04 20.21 -5.22
CA ARG A 189 0.60 21.31 -6.09
C ARG A 189 -0.74 21.80 -5.60
N GLU A 190 -0.73 22.91 -4.87
CA GLU A 190 -1.93 23.55 -4.32
C GLU A 190 -2.52 24.56 -5.32
N VAL A 191 -3.84 24.54 -5.48
CA VAL A 191 -4.62 25.50 -6.26
C VAL A 191 -5.90 25.83 -5.50
N SER A 192 -6.31 27.11 -5.52
CA SER A 192 -7.58 27.53 -4.94
C SER A 192 -8.71 27.52 -5.97
N TYR A 193 -9.84 26.90 -5.61
CA TYR A 193 -11.05 26.88 -6.44
C TYR A 193 -12.19 27.61 -5.73
N LYS A 194 -12.98 28.38 -6.50
CA LYS A 194 -14.20 29.01 -5.98
C LYS A 194 -15.33 27.98 -5.95
N ILE A 195 -15.87 27.71 -4.77
CA ILE A 195 -16.99 26.80 -4.52
C ILE A 195 -18.04 27.58 -3.72
N ASN A 196 -19.23 27.76 -4.28
CA ASN A 196 -20.30 28.56 -3.67
C ASN A 196 -19.78 29.95 -3.23
N GLY A 197 -19.09 30.65 -4.13
CA GLY A 197 -18.49 31.96 -3.88
C GLY A 197 -17.20 31.95 -3.07
N ASN A 198 -16.93 30.90 -2.30
CA ASN A 198 -15.79 30.83 -1.38
C ASN A 198 -14.56 30.20 -2.04
N ALA A 199 -13.40 30.84 -1.91
CA ALA A 199 -12.12 30.27 -2.31
C ALA A 199 -11.74 29.15 -1.33
N ARG A 200 -11.48 27.95 -1.85
CA ARG A 200 -11.10 26.77 -1.06
C ARG A 200 -9.86 26.12 -1.65
N PRO A 201 -8.83 25.80 -0.84
CA PRO A 201 -7.64 25.12 -1.33
C PRO A 201 -7.99 23.69 -1.78
N ALA A 202 -7.28 23.24 -2.80
CA ALA A 202 -7.30 21.87 -3.27
C ALA A 202 -5.90 21.48 -3.78
N TYR A 203 -5.57 20.21 -3.63
CA TYR A 203 -4.23 19.68 -3.89
C TYR A 203 -4.31 18.71 -5.06
N ARG A 204 -3.37 18.82 -5.99
CA ARG A 204 -3.34 17.91 -7.14
C ARG A 204 -3.05 16.51 -6.63
N LEU A 205 -3.95 15.58 -6.93
CA LEU A 205 -3.81 14.21 -6.51
C LEU A 205 -2.74 13.53 -7.37
N GLY A 206 -1.76 12.92 -6.73
CA GLY A 206 -0.79 12.06 -7.38
C GLY A 206 -0.52 10.80 -6.59
N TYR A 207 0.34 9.95 -7.16
CA TYR A 207 0.72 8.67 -6.58
C TYR A 207 2.19 8.38 -6.91
N SER A 208 2.84 7.69 -5.99
CA SER A 208 4.24 7.32 -6.15
C SER A 208 4.39 6.16 -7.12
N LYS A 209 5.52 6.12 -7.81
CA LYS A 209 5.97 4.98 -8.59
C LYS A 209 7.34 4.54 -8.09
N ILE A 210 7.73 3.33 -8.48
CA ILE A 210 9.15 2.98 -8.45
C ILE A 210 9.81 3.84 -9.53
N ASP A 211 10.73 4.71 -9.10
CA ASP A 211 11.41 5.75 -9.88
C ASP A 211 10.53 6.92 -10.35
N GLY A 212 9.76 7.49 -9.43
CA GLY A 212 9.16 8.80 -9.64
C GLY A 212 7.76 8.94 -9.08
N MET A 213 7.00 9.86 -9.64
CA MET A 213 5.64 10.15 -9.25
C MET A 213 4.81 10.48 -10.49
N ASP A 214 3.55 10.08 -10.48
CA ASP A 214 2.57 10.54 -11.45
C ASP A 214 1.44 11.32 -10.80
N TRP A 215 0.76 12.12 -11.63
CA TRP A 215 -0.43 12.86 -11.25
C TRP A 215 -1.66 12.13 -11.78
N VAL A 216 -2.64 11.93 -10.91
CA VAL A 216 -3.89 11.27 -11.27
C VAL A 216 -4.65 12.12 -12.28
N LYS A 217 -5.16 11.45 -13.32
CA LYS A 217 -6.02 12.01 -14.35
C LYS A 217 -7.22 11.10 -14.58
N VAL A 218 -8.31 11.69 -15.03
CA VAL A 218 -9.50 10.95 -15.45
C VAL A 218 -9.77 11.22 -16.93
N SER A 219 -10.09 10.16 -17.68
CA SER A 219 -10.54 10.31 -19.06
C SER A 219 -11.89 11.03 -19.08
N ALA A 220 -12.02 12.07 -19.91
CA ALA A 220 -13.26 12.81 -20.10
C ALA A 220 -14.43 11.90 -20.52
N ARG A 221 -14.16 10.84 -21.30
CA ARG A 221 -15.17 9.86 -21.73
C ARG A 221 -15.85 9.17 -20.55
N LYS A 222 -15.11 8.91 -19.46
CA LYS A 222 -15.67 8.28 -18.25
C LYS A 222 -16.63 9.22 -17.50
N LEU A 223 -16.55 10.52 -17.74
CA LEU A 223 -17.39 11.53 -17.09
C LEU A 223 -18.74 11.74 -17.81
N LYS A 224 -18.96 11.09 -18.96
CA LYS A 224 -20.21 11.15 -19.73
C LYS A 224 -20.67 12.61 -19.92
N ASN A 225 -21.97 12.87 -19.77
CA ASN A 225 -22.58 14.18 -19.95
C ASN A 225 -22.26 15.19 -18.83
N TYR A 226 -21.53 14.79 -17.78
CA TYR A 226 -21.13 15.71 -16.71
C TYR A 226 -19.97 16.60 -17.13
N TYR A 227 -19.28 16.26 -18.22
CA TYR A 227 -18.22 17.09 -18.79
C TYR A 227 -18.56 17.48 -20.23
N SER A 228 -18.63 18.78 -20.50
CA SER A 228 -18.87 19.36 -21.82
C SER A 228 -17.66 20.11 -22.40
N GLY A 229 -16.51 20.07 -21.73
CA GLY A 229 -15.29 20.72 -22.21
C GLY A 229 -14.56 19.91 -23.29
N ASN A 230 -13.46 20.46 -23.81
CA ASN A 230 -12.75 19.91 -24.96
C ASN A 230 -11.53 19.03 -24.61
N LYS A 231 -11.21 18.85 -23.32
CA LYS A 231 -10.02 18.08 -22.92
C LYS A 231 -10.29 16.58 -22.97
N LYS A 232 -9.30 15.81 -23.42
CA LYS A 232 -9.37 14.34 -23.42
C LYS A 232 -9.26 13.75 -22.01
N GLU A 233 -8.53 14.43 -21.13
CA GLU A 233 -8.31 14.04 -19.74
C GLU A 233 -8.37 15.26 -18.83
N LEU A 234 -8.91 15.08 -17.63
CA LEU A 234 -8.95 16.11 -16.60
C LEU A 234 -7.97 15.73 -15.47
N PRO A 235 -7.18 16.70 -14.96
CA PRO A 235 -6.43 16.49 -13.74
C PRO A 235 -7.37 16.36 -12.54
N VAL A 236 -6.95 15.59 -11.55
CA VAL A 236 -7.72 15.37 -10.32
C VAL A 236 -7.14 16.19 -9.18
N TYR A 237 -8.01 16.88 -8.47
CA TYR A 237 -7.68 17.63 -7.27
C TYR A 237 -8.54 17.14 -6.10
N ILE A 238 -7.99 17.22 -4.89
CA ILE A 238 -8.69 16.84 -3.66
C ILE A 238 -8.57 17.93 -2.61
N GLN A 239 -9.66 18.19 -1.89
CA GLN A 239 -9.65 19.08 -0.72
C GLN A 239 -9.23 18.31 0.53
N SER A 240 -8.45 18.95 1.41
CA SER A 240 -8.05 18.35 2.70
C SER A 240 -9.23 17.88 3.54
N HIS A 241 -10.36 18.59 3.45
CA HIS A 241 -11.62 18.22 4.11
C HIS A 241 -12.10 16.81 3.72
N ALA A 242 -11.90 16.35 2.48
CA ALA A 242 -12.28 15.01 2.06
C ALA A 242 -11.50 13.92 2.81
N ILE A 243 -10.20 14.12 2.99
CA ILE A 243 -9.32 13.19 3.70
C ILE A 243 -9.68 13.16 5.20
N ILE A 244 -9.85 14.34 5.80
CA ILE A 244 -10.27 14.47 7.22
C ILE A 244 -11.62 13.77 7.45
N ARG A 245 -12.59 13.96 6.55
CA ARG A 245 -13.89 13.29 6.65
C ARG A 245 -13.76 11.78 6.49
N MET A 246 -12.91 11.27 5.61
CA MET A 246 -12.65 9.84 5.52
C MET A 246 -12.12 9.28 6.85
N VAL A 247 -11.10 9.93 7.44
CA VAL A 247 -10.52 9.50 8.73
C VAL A 247 -11.55 9.53 9.86
N HIS A 248 -12.36 10.59 9.95
CA HIS A 248 -13.39 10.69 11.01
C HIS A 248 -14.52 9.67 10.88
N ARG A 249 -14.79 9.19 9.67
CA ARG A 249 -15.90 8.28 9.36
C ARG A 249 -15.47 6.82 9.39
N LEU A 250 -14.21 6.55 9.07
CA LEU A 250 -13.57 5.24 9.13
C LEU A 250 -12.71 5.13 10.40
N ASP A 251 -13.31 5.48 11.53
CA ASP A 251 -12.67 5.75 12.82
C ASP A 251 -12.12 4.51 13.55
N LEU A 252 -12.21 3.32 12.94
CA LEU A 252 -11.56 2.10 13.40
C LEU A 252 -10.21 1.85 12.76
N PHE A 253 -9.97 2.41 11.57
CA PHE A 253 -8.74 2.17 10.86
C PHE A 253 -7.68 3.17 11.30
N ASP A 254 -6.46 2.68 11.51
CA ASP A 254 -5.33 3.57 11.73
C ASP A 254 -4.98 4.36 10.45
N ASN A 255 -4.20 5.42 10.62
CA ASN A 255 -3.81 6.28 9.50
C ASN A 255 -2.97 5.52 8.45
N PHE A 256 -2.22 4.50 8.86
CA PHE A 256 -1.42 3.69 7.96
C PHE A 256 -2.32 2.96 6.95
N TYR A 257 -3.31 2.22 7.46
CA TYR A 257 -4.25 1.45 6.67
C TYR A 257 -5.13 2.36 5.82
N LEU A 258 -5.63 3.46 6.38
CA LEU A 258 -6.43 4.43 5.63
C LEU A 258 -5.66 5.06 4.47
N THR A 259 -4.39 5.42 4.66
CA THR A 259 -3.56 5.99 3.60
C THR A 259 -3.33 4.98 2.48
N LEU A 260 -3.07 3.72 2.83
CA LEU A 260 -2.95 2.65 1.84
C LEU A 260 -4.24 2.47 1.04
N GLN A 261 -5.39 2.36 1.71
CA GLN A 261 -6.70 2.22 1.05
C GLN A 261 -7.06 3.44 0.20
N PHE A 262 -6.70 4.64 0.66
CA PHE A 262 -6.85 5.89 -0.09
C PHE A 262 -6.19 5.81 -1.47
N PHE A 263 -4.91 5.41 -1.53
CA PHE A 263 -4.20 5.32 -2.80
C PHE A 263 -4.69 4.17 -3.68
N ILE A 264 -5.04 3.02 -3.09
CA ILE A 264 -5.60 1.88 -3.84
C ILE A 264 -6.90 2.28 -4.55
N ASN A 265 -7.78 3.03 -3.88
CA ASN A 265 -9.08 3.41 -4.44
C ASN A 265 -9.01 4.60 -5.40
N LEU A 266 -8.15 5.60 -5.14
CA LEU A 266 -8.16 6.86 -5.89
C LEU A 266 -7.10 6.98 -6.98
N THR A 267 -6.16 6.05 -7.10
CA THR A 267 -5.18 6.05 -8.20
C THR A 267 -5.78 5.61 -9.55
N PRO A 268 -6.52 4.49 -9.64
CA PRO A 268 -7.00 3.99 -10.94
C PRO A 268 -8.21 4.76 -11.51
N LEU A 269 -9.03 5.39 -10.65
CA LEU A 269 -10.28 6.10 -10.99
C LEU A 269 -11.05 5.48 -12.17
N THR A 270 -11.49 4.24 -11.95
CA THR A 270 -12.16 3.42 -12.96
C THR A 270 -13.66 3.54 -12.90
N ASN A 271 -14.24 3.66 -11.71
CA ASN A 271 -15.67 3.55 -11.47
C ASN A 271 -16.24 4.88 -10.96
N PHE A 272 -17.33 5.34 -11.58
CA PHE A 272 -18.04 6.55 -11.21
C PHE A 272 -19.53 6.26 -11.13
N ILE A 273 -20.18 6.80 -10.10
CA ILE A 273 -21.63 6.84 -9.97
C ILE A 273 -22.07 8.29 -10.12
N PHE A 274 -23.08 8.52 -10.95
CA PHE A 274 -23.62 9.84 -11.22
C PHE A 274 -24.92 9.99 -10.45
N TYR A 275 -24.96 10.87 -9.45
CA TYR A 275 -26.10 10.97 -8.54
C TYR A 275 -26.35 12.41 -8.10
N ARG A 276 -27.58 12.91 -8.26
CA ARG A 276 -28.01 14.26 -7.86
C ARG A 276 -27.05 15.38 -8.31
N GLY A 277 -26.57 15.30 -9.55
CA GLY A 277 -25.62 16.29 -10.10
C GLY A 277 -24.18 16.18 -9.58
N TYR A 278 -23.87 15.16 -8.78
CA TYR A 278 -22.52 14.85 -8.32
C TYR A 278 -21.92 13.64 -9.03
N ILE A 279 -20.59 13.58 -9.00
CA ILE A 279 -19.80 12.42 -9.42
C ILE A 279 -19.31 11.75 -8.13
N LEU A 280 -19.79 10.55 -7.86
CA LEU A 280 -19.41 9.76 -6.70
C LEU A 280 -18.37 8.72 -7.11
N ILE A 281 -17.24 8.70 -6.41
CA ILE A 281 -16.17 7.73 -6.60
C ILE A 281 -16.27 6.72 -5.45
N PRO A 282 -16.65 5.45 -5.72
CA PRO A 282 -16.77 4.44 -4.67
C PRO A 282 -15.46 4.25 -3.91
N PHE A 283 -15.56 4.15 -2.59
CA PHE A 283 -14.45 3.80 -1.71
C PHE A 283 -14.71 2.43 -1.08
N VAL A 284 -13.86 1.47 -1.41
CA VAL A 284 -14.05 0.05 -1.10
C VAL A 284 -12.85 -0.47 -0.32
N VAL A 285 -13.12 -1.18 0.77
CA VAL A 285 -12.12 -1.81 1.63
C VAL A 285 -12.45 -3.29 1.76
N ARG A 286 -11.55 -4.19 1.37
CA ARG A 286 -11.78 -5.65 1.37
C ARG A 286 -13.13 -6.05 0.74
N ARG A 287 -13.50 -5.41 -0.38
CA ARG A 287 -14.78 -5.59 -1.11
C ARG A 287 -16.03 -5.06 -0.39
N ILE A 288 -15.88 -4.40 0.75
CA ILE A 288 -16.96 -3.71 1.44
C ILE A 288 -16.97 -2.27 0.99
N LYS A 289 -18.11 -1.81 0.44
CA LYS A 289 -18.29 -0.41 0.08
C LYS A 289 -18.48 0.42 1.35
N MET A 290 -17.51 1.27 1.64
CA MET A 290 -17.51 2.10 2.86
C MET A 290 -18.18 3.45 2.64
N GLY A 291 -18.26 3.91 1.39
CA GLY A 291 -18.82 5.19 1.03
C GLY A 291 -18.28 5.70 -0.29
N TYR A 292 -18.28 7.02 -0.45
CA TYR A 292 -17.95 7.70 -1.69
C TYR A 292 -17.11 8.94 -1.45
N PHE A 293 -16.12 9.16 -2.31
CA PHE A 293 -15.59 10.50 -2.51
C PHE A 293 -16.51 11.25 -3.47
N MET A 294 -17.11 12.34 -2.98
CA MET A 294 -17.95 13.20 -3.81
C MET A 294 -17.09 14.21 -4.55
N ALA A 295 -17.27 14.27 -5.87
CA ALA A 295 -16.56 15.15 -6.77
C ALA A 295 -17.50 15.97 -7.67
N THR A 296 -16.98 17.09 -8.15
CA THR A 296 -17.62 17.96 -9.15
C THR A 296 -16.59 18.43 -10.15
N ILE A 297 -17.02 18.81 -11.35
CA ILE A 297 -16.11 19.42 -12.33
C ILE A 297 -16.08 20.93 -12.14
N VAL A 298 -14.89 21.49 -12.03
CA VAL A 298 -14.68 22.95 -11.90
C VAL A 298 -13.53 23.34 -12.82
N LYS A 299 -13.77 24.22 -13.80
CA LYS A 299 -12.71 24.72 -14.73
C LYS A 299 -11.84 23.61 -15.33
N ASP A 300 -12.48 22.60 -15.93
CA ASP A 300 -11.83 21.41 -16.52
C ASP A 300 -10.97 20.58 -15.56
N VAL A 301 -11.29 20.58 -14.25
CA VAL A 301 -10.67 19.64 -13.30
C VAL A 301 -11.75 18.82 -12.60
N LEU A 302 -11.43 17.57 -12.25
CA LEU A 302 -12.27 16.78 -11.35
C LEU A 302 -11.85 17.11 -9.91
N LEU A 303 -12.71 17.80 -9.17
CA LEU A 303 -12.45 18.25 -7.81
C LEU A 303 -13.19 17.37 -6.80
N ILE A 304 -12.45 16.57 -6.04
CA ILE A 304 -12.94 15.78 -4.90
C ILE A 304 -13.10 16.71 -3.69
N ARG A 305 -14.33 16.86 -3.19
CA ARG A 305 -14.70 17.88 -2.19
C ARG A 305 -14.83 17.34 -0.78
N THR A 306 -15.38 16.14 -0.64
CA THR A 306 -15.60 15.52 0.67
C THR A 306 -15.69 14.00 0.53
N PHE A 307 -15.64 13.32 1.67
CA PHE A 307 -15.97 11.91 1.79
C PHE A 307 -17.35 11.77 2.43
N LEU A 308 -18.21 10.97 1.79
CA LEU A 308 -19.55 10.63 2.23
C LEU A 308 -19.54 9.16 2.67
N PHE A 309 -19.83 8.91 3.94
CA PHE A 309 -20.02 7.55 4.43
C PHE A 309 -21.28 6.93 3.81
N ILE A 310 -21.35 5.60 3.70
CA ILE A 310 -22.39 4.92 2.89
C ILE A 310 -23.84 5.27 3.29
N THR A 311 -24.10 5.54 4.58
CA THR A 311 -25.42 5.94 5.11
C THR A 311 -25.72 7.43 5.00
N HIS A 312 -24.82 8.25 4.46
CA HIS A 312 -25.03 9.69 4.36
C HIS A 312 -26.17 10.02 3.38
N GLY A 313 -27.10 10.93 3.71
CA GLY A 313 -28.22 11.34 2.85
C GLY A 313 -27.85 12.13 1.58
N SER A 314 -26.68 11.88 1.01
CA SER A 314 -26.26 12.35 -0.32
C SER A 314 -25.57 11.22 -1.10
N THR A 315 -25.66 10.00 -0.60
CA THR A 315 -25.34 8.75 -1.30
C THR A 315 -26.65 8.10 -1.72
N PRO A 316 -26.67 7.30 -2.81
CA PRO A 316 -27.85 6.54 -3.19
C PRO A 316 -28.38 5.68 -2.04
N GLU A 317 -27.48 5.00 -1.34
CA GLU A 317 -27.82 4.12 -0.21
C GLU A 317 -28.41 4.88 0.98
N GLY A 318 -27.82 6.02 1.35
CA GLY A 318 -28.28 6.82 2.48
C GLY A 318 -29.62 7.52 2.21
N ASP A 319 -29.86 7.94 0.97
CA ASP A 319 -31.18 8.47 0.57
C ASP A 319 -32.26 7.38 0.59
N ARG A 320 -31.95 6.16 0.13
CA ARG A 320 -32.89 5.02 0.21
C ARG A 320 -33.15 4.59 1.65
N LEU A 321 -32.10 4.54 2.48
CA LEU A 321 -32.24 4.26 3.91
C LEU A 321 -33.14 5.29 4.59
N ARG A 322 -32.98 6.57 4.27
CA ARG A 322 -33.85 7.66 4.77
C ARG A 322 -35.29 7.50 4.30
N ALA A 323 -35.52 7.11 3.05
CA ALA A 323 -36.87 6.85 2.54
C ALA A 323 -37.54 5.71 3.32
N LEU A 324 -36.83 4.60 3.55
CA LEU A 324 -37.35 3.43 4.26
C LEU A 324 -37.61 3.66 5.76
N THR A 325 -36.87 4.58 6.39
CA THR A 325 -36.84 4.71 7.86
C THR A 325 -37.32 6.07 8.37
N GLY A 326 -37.59 7.03 7.48
CA GLY A 326 -37.88 8.42 7.86
C GLY A 326 -36.72 9.17 8.52
N MET A 327 -35.53 8.56 8.67
CA MET A 327 -34.39 9.14 9.38
C MET A 327 -33.95 10.48 8.80
N GLN A 328 -33.82 11.47 9.67
CA GLN A 328 -33.26 12.76 9.34
C GLN A 328 -31.75 12.78 9.58
N LYS A 329 -31.09 13.82 9.06
CA LYS A 329 -29.64 14.02 9.23
C LYS A 329 -29.21 14.07 10.71
N GLN A 330 -30.08 14.57 11.58
CA GLN A 330 -29.82 14.67 13.03
C GLN A 330 -29.79 13.28 13.66
N ASP A 331 -30.68 12.38 13.23
CA ASP A 331 -30.75 11.00 13.68
C ASP A 331 -29.49 10.22 13.30
N LEU A 332 -28.99 10.40 12.07
CA LEU A 332 -27.73 9.77 11.63
C LEU A 332 -26.55 10.11 12.56
N ALA A 333 -26.48 11.38 12.99
CA ALA A 333 -25.42 11.86 13.88
C ALA A 333 -25.64 11.43 15.33
N TYR A 334 -26.90 11.43 15.80
CA TYR A 334 -27.30 10.99 17.12
C TYR A 334 -26.98 9.50 17.33
N TRP A 335 -27.41 8.65 16.40
CA TRP A 335 -27.16 7.21 16.39
C TRP A 335 -25.76 6.83 15.92
N ARG A 336 -24.97 7.80 15.44
CA ARG A 336 -23.62 7.62 14.91
C ARG A 336 -23.53 6.55 13.81
N ILE A 337 -24.61 6.29 13.08
CA ILE A 337 -24.59 5.37 11.93
C ILE A 337 -23.87 5.96 10.72
N ASP A 338 -23.26 7.13 10.89
CA ASP A 338 -22.31 7.76 9.99
C ASP A 338 -20.84 7.43 10.33
N ARG A 339 -20.56 6.40 11.13
CA ARG A 339 -19.21 5.94 11.52
C ARG A 339 -19.06 4.44 11.41
N LEU A 340 -17.86 3.98 11.05
CA LEU A 340 -17.54 2.56 10.91
C LEU A 340 -17.56 1.81 12.25
N SER A 341 -17.10 2.46 13.32
CA SER A 341 -17.13 1.92 14.69
C SER A 341 -18.50 1.43 15.12
N THR A 342 -19.56 2.11 14.69
CA THR A 342 -20.95 1.74 14.99
C THR A 342 -21.30 0.36 14.47
N PHE A 343 -20.98 0.07 13.20
CA PHE A 343 -21.32 -1.20 12.55
C PHE A 343 -20.47 -2.36 13.05
N TYR A 344 -19.19 -2.12 13.33
CA TYR A 344 -18.32 -3.15 13.88
C TYR A 344 -18.74 -3.55 15.30
N GLY A 345 -19.20 -2.60 16.11
CA GLY A 345 -19.64 -2.81 17.49
C GLY A 345 -21.06 -3.38 17.64
N MET A 346 -21.83 -3.52 16.56
CA MET A 346 -23.17 -4.13 16.60
C MET A 346 -23.11 -5.56 17.12
N LYS A 347 -24.15 -6.08 17.79
CA LYS A 347 -24.25 -7.53 18.07
C LYS A 347 -24.74 -8.26 16.82
N ASP A 348 -24.50 -9.56 16.74
CA ASP A 348 -24.98 -10.36 15.60
C ASP A 348 -26.52 -10.37 15.53
N SER A 349 -27.20 -10.33 16.69
CA SER A 349 -28.65 -10.13 16.77
C SER A 349 -29.10 -8.80 16.14
N ASP A 350 -28.36 -7.72 16.40
CA ASP A 350 -28.68 -6.39 15.86
C ASP A 350 -28.48 -6.37 14.34
N ILE A 351 -27.42 -7.02 13.85
CA ILE A 351 -27.14 -7.16 12.42
C ILE A 351 -28.27 -7.92 11.73
N GLU A 352 -28.73 -9.02 12.30
CA GLU A 352 -29.80 -9.83 11.72
C GLU A 352 -31.10 -9.03 11.64
N ASN A 353 -31.42 -8.25 12.69
CA ASN A 353 -32.58 -7.38 12.73
C ASN A 353 -32.54 -6.23 11.69
N LEU A 354 -31.34 -5.75 11.35
CA LEU A 354 -31.15 -4.62 10.43
C LEU A 354 -30.90 -5.06 8.98
N ARG A 355 -30.63 -6.35 8.73
CA ARG A 355 -30.21 -6.85 7.42
C ARG A 355 -31.21 -6.48 6.32
N ASP A 356 -32.51 -6.70 6.54
CA ASP A 356 -33.54 -6.41 5.54
C ASP A 356 -33.56 -4.93 5.13
N ILE A 357 -33.57 -4.01 6.11
CA ILE A 357 -33.58 -2.56 5.85
C ILE A 357 -32.32 -2.14 5.09
N PHE A 358 -31.14 -2.64 5.48
CA PHE A 358 -29.88 -2.30 4.83
C PHE A 358 -29.74 -2.94 3.45
N GLN A 359 -30.27 -4.15 3.25
CA GLN A 359 -30.33 -4.82 1.96
C GLN A 359 -31.24 -4.05 1.00
N LYS A 360 -32.45 -3.69 1.44
CA LYS A 360 -33.37 -2.82 0.70
C LYS A 360 -32.71 -1.48 0.38
N ALA A 361 -31.96 -0.89 1.31
CA ALA A 361 -31.22 0.34 1.05
C ALA A 361 -30.01 0.19 0.10
N GLY A 362 -29.58 -1.03 -0.23
CA GLY A 362 -28.36 -1.29 -1.00
C GLY A 362 -27.05 -1.09 -0.21
N ALA A 363 -27.14 -1.04 1.13
CA ALA A 363 -26.04 -0.79 2.05
C ALA A 363 -25.58 -2.04 2.83
N GLU A 364 -26.12 -3.22 2.54
CA GLU A 364 -25.87 -4.47 3.29
C GLU A 364 -24.38 -4.79 3.50
N ASP A 365 -23.53 -4.48 2.52
CA ASP A 365 -22.10 -4.78 2.60
C ASP A 365 -21.43 -4.18 3.85
N ILE A 366 -21.91 -3.05 4.37
CA ILE A 366 -21.34 -2.43 5.57
C ILE A 366 -21.50 -3.30 6.81
N LEU A 367 -22.52 -4.17 6.85
CA LEU A 367 -22.77 -5.10 7.95
C LEU A 367 -21.71 -6.22 8.00
N LYS A 368 -20.99 -6.46 6.89
CA LYS A 368 -19.90 -7.43 6.79
C LYS A 368 -18.58 -6.90 7.36
N VAL A 369 -18.55 -5.68 7.90
CA VAL A 369 -17.31 -5.07 8.42
C VAL A 369 -16.66 -5.91 9.53
N LYS A 370 -17.44 -6.67 10.29
CA LYS A 370 -16.93 -7.61 11.31
C LYS A 370 -16.02 -8.70 10.75
N ASP A 371 -16.22 -9.07 9.49
CA ASP A 371 -15.38 -10.07 8.81
C ASP A 371 -13.97 -9.50 8.52
N ILE A 372 -13.81 -8.17 8.57
CA ILE A 372 -12.52 -7.53 8.61
C ILE A 372 -11.92 -7.82 10.00
N LYS A 373 -11.21 -8.94 10.12
CA LYS A 373 -10.36 -9.21 11.29
C LYS A 373 -9.36 -8.06 11.45
N LEU A 374 -9.63 -7.18 12.41
CA LEU A 374 -8.78 -6.08 12.82
C LEU A 374 -8.16 -6.45 14.16
N GLU A 375 -6.90 -6.87 14.15
CA GLU A 375 -6.19 -7.24 15.36
C GLU A 375 -5.95 -6.00 16.23
N GLY A 376 -6.21 -6.11 17.54
CA GLY A 376 -5.83 -5.10 18.53
C GLY A 376 -6.74 -3.87 18.66
N LEU A 377 -7.94 -3.86 18.07
CA LEU A 377 -8.90 -2.77 18.27
C LEU A 377 -9.81 -3.00 19.47
N ASN A 378 -9.73 -2.11 20.46
CA ASN A 378 -10.77 -1.95 21.47
C ASN A 378 -11.88 -1.08 20.88
N THR A 379 -13.00 -1.69 20.49
CA THR A 379 -14.22 -0.92 20.28
C THR A 379 -14.74 -0.48 21.63
N GLY A 380 -14.66 0.82 21.92
CA GLY A 380 -15.36 1.38 23.07
C GLY A 380 -16.85 1.03 23.01
N PRO A 381 -17.53 0.92 24.15
CA PRO A 381 -18.96 0.60 24.19
C PRO A 381 -19.75 1.62 23.35
N ASN A 382 -20.56 1.12 22.42
CA ASN A 382 -21.48 1.95 21.66
C ASN A 382 -22.74 2.20 22.52
N PRO A 383 -22.99 3.43 22.99
CA PRO A 383 -23.85 3.63 24.15
C PRO A 383 -25.37 3.45 23.91
N ASN A 384 -25.86 3.15 22.69
CA ASN A 384 -27.30 2.94 22.50
C ASN A 384 -27.70 2.18 21.21
N LEU A 385 -27.12 1.00 20.95
CA LEU A 385 -27.48 0.18 19.78
C LEU A 385 -28.91 -0.37 19.84
N GLU A 386 -29.40 -0.72 21.03
CA GLU A 386 -30.76 -1.22 21.24
C GLU A 386 -31.81 -0.15 20.88
N GLY A 387 -31.57 1.11 21.28
CA GLY A 387 -32.43 2.23 20.89
C GLY A 387 -32.46 2.46 19.38
N LEU A 388 -31.34 2.26 18.69
CA LEU A 388 -31.28 2.36 17.22
C LEU A 388 -32.11 1.27 16.56
N VAL A 389 -31.96 0.01 16.99
CA VAL A 389 -32.72 -1.12 16.42
C VAL A 389 -34.22 -0.89 16.58
N ASN A 390 -34.66 -0.51 17.78
CA ASN A 390 -36.06 -0.21 18.05
C ASN A 390 -36.58 0.95 17.18
N PHE A 391 -35.80 2.01 17.04
CA PHE A 391 -36.16 3.15 16.19
C PHE A 391 -36.36 2.75 14.72
N LEU A 392 -35.44 1.94 14.17
CA LEU A 392 -35.50 1.51 12.76
C LEU A 392 -36.65 0.52 12.49
N GLN A 393 -36.97 -0.34 13.45
CA GLN A 393 -38.07 -1.30 13.33
C GLN A 393 -39.44 -0.60 13.31
N LEU A 394 -39.65 0.39 14.20
CA LEU A 394 -40.90 1.17 14.26
C LEU A 394 -41.23 1.88 12.93
N THR A 395 -40.20 2.16 12.12
CA THR A 395 -40.37 2.88 10.85
C THR A 395 -40.65 1.98 9.65
N ASN A 396 -40.29 0.68 9.74
CA ASN A 396 -40.43 -0.28 8.63
C ASN A 396 -41.87 -0.79 8.46
N GLU A 397 -42.73 -0.65 9.47
CA GLU A 397 -44.13 -1.11 9.44
C GLU A 397 -45.08 -0.21 8.61
N ASN A 398 -44.59 0.88 8.00
CA ASN A 398 -45.47 1.94 7.46
C ASN A 398 -45.31 2.31 5.98
N GLN A 399 -44.43 1.72 5.17
CA GLN A 399 -44.25 2.17 3.77
C GLN A 399 -43.82 1.06 2.80
N GLU A 400 -44.71 0.67 1.87
CA GLU A 400 -44.44 -0.38 0.86
C GLU A 400 -44.52 0.03 -0.63
N ASP A 401 -44.82 1.29 -1.00
CA ASP A 401 -45.20 1.60 -2.40
C ASP A 401 -44.12 2.15 -3.37
N ASP A 402 -42.86 2.40 -2.98
CA ASP A 402 -41.91 3.18 -3.81
C ASP A 402 -40.67 2.42 -4.35
N LEU A 403 -40.62 1.09 -4.28
CA LEU A 403 -39.37 0.32 -4.45
C LEU A 403 -39.00 -0.14 -5.88
N GLN A 404 -39.91 -0.08 -6.86
CA GLN A 404 -39.69 -0.72 -8.17
C GLN A 404 -38.74 0.03 -9.14
N GLN A 405 -38.49 1.33 -8.96
CA GLN A 405 -37.60 2.09 -9.87
C GLN A 405 -36.09 1.94 -9.55
N TRP A 406 -35.73 1.39 -8.39
CA TRP A 406 -34.36 1.44 -7.86
C TRP A 406 -33.51 0.19 -8.13
N ASP A 407 -34.14 -0.97 -8.32
CA ASP A 407 -33.42 -2.25 -8.47
C ASP A 407 -32.70 -2.39 -9.81
N ALA A 408 -33.11 -1.62 -10.83
CA ALA A 408 -32.41 -1.54 -12.11
C ALA A 408 -31.06 -0.79 -12.04
N PHE A 409 -30.89 0.14 -11.10
CA PHE A 409 -29.68 0.95 -10.94
C PHE A 409 -28.55 0.20 -10.21
N LEU A 410 -28.88 -0.61 -9.20
CA LEU A 410 -27.89 -1.30 -8.37
C LEU A 410 -27.25 -2.49 -9.08
N ASN A 411 -27.99 -3.19 -9.93
CA ASN A 411 -27.50 -4.37 -10.66
C ASN A 411 -26.39 -4.05 -11.69
N ASP A 412 -26.23 -2.78 -12.09
CA ASP A 412 -25.12 -2.33 -12.96
C ASP A 412 -23.83 -2.04 -12.15
N THR A 413 -23.92 -1.83 -10.83
CA THR A 413 -22.80 -1.38 -9.98
C THR A 413 -21.96 -2.49 -9.34
N THR A 414 -22.45 -3.74 -9.34
CA THR A 414 -21.80 -4.87 -8.63
C THR A 414 -20.82 -5.67 -9.50
N ARG A 415 -20.84 -5.51 -10.83
CA ARG A 415 -20.04 -6.33 -11.77
C ARG A 415 -18.56 -5.92 -12.00
N PRO A 416 -18.05 -4.69 -11.78
CA PRO A 416 -16.65 -4.36 -12.08
C PRO A 416 -15.69 -4.36 -10.86
N MET A 417 -16.08 -4.93 -9.71
CA MET A 417 -15.25 -4.86 -8.48
C MET A 417 -14.03 -5.81 -8.46
N LYS A 418 -14.05 -6.89 -9.26
CA LYS A 418 -12.97 -7.89 -9.29
C LYS A 418 -11.69 -7.38 -9.97
N ASP A 419 -11.85 -6.49 -10.96
CA ASP A 419 -10.75 -6.02 -11.81
C ASP A 419 -9.94 -4.89 -11.16
N CYS A 420 -10.56 -4.07 -10.29
CA CYS A 420 -9.89 -2.92 -9.68
C CYS A 420 -8.87 -3.32 -8.59
N TYR A 421 -9.21 -4.28 -7.74
CA TYR A 421 -8.30 -4.77 -6.68
C TYR A 421 -7.08 -5.49 -7.29
N ASN A 422 -7.32 -6.31 -8.32
CA ASN A 422 -6.25 -6.98 -9.03
C ASN A 422 -5.42 -5.99 -9.85
N SER A 423 -6.01 -4.99 -10.52
CA SER A 423 -5.27 -3.98 -11.29
C SER A 423 -4.39 -3.07 -10.42
N ALA A 424 -4.81 -2.69 -9.21
CA ALA A 424 -3.97 -1.90 -8.29
C ALA A 424 -2.78 -2.72 -7.76
N CYS A 425 -2.99 -4.00 -7.44
CA CYS A 425 -1.92 -4.94 -7.07
C CYS A 425 -1.02 -5.30 -8.28
N LEU A 426 -1.59 -5.38 -9.48
CA LEU A 426 -0.88 -5.67 -10.73
C LEU A 426 -0.05 -4.47 -11.21
N ASN A 427 -0.50 -3.23 -11.03
CA ASN A 427 0.32 -2.05 -11.34
C ASN A 427 1.55 -1.93 -10.42
N ILE A 428 1.51 -2.55 -9.22
CA ILE A 428 2.68 -2.71 -8.34
C ILE A 428 3.63 -3.81 -8.86
N SER A 429 3.12 -4.83 -9.57
CA SER A 429 3.94 -5.91 -10.15
C SER A 429 4.35 -5.68 -11.63
N GLN A 430 3.71 -4.76 -12.34
CA GLN A 430 3.91 -4.50 -13.77
C GLN A 430 4.94 -3.40 -14.09
N THR A 431 5.63 -2.84 -13.10
CA THR A 431 6.89 -2.12 -13.38
C THR A 431 8.03 -3.13 -13.63
N GLN A 432 7.90 -3.92 -14.68
CA GLN A 432 9.00 -4.71 -15.23
C GLN A 432 9.89 -3.78 -16.07
N GLU A 433 10.88 -3.15 -15.43
CA GLU A 433 12.16 -2.91 -16.13
C GLU A 433 12.83 -4.28 -16.35
N PRO A 434 13.55 -4.48 -17.47
CA PRO A 434 13.79 -5.79 -18.03
C PRO A 434 14.73 -6.63 -17.15
N ARG A 435 14.45 -7.95 -17.08
CA ARG A 435 15.35 -9.01 -16.56
C ARG A 435 16.83 -8.82 -16.92
N GLN A 436 17.10 -8.13 -18.02
CA GLN A 436 18.43 -7.78 -18.53
C GLN A 436 19.37 -7.19 -17.46
N LYS A 437 18.94 -6.28 -16.57
CA LYS A 437 19.85 -5.73 -15.55
C LYS A 437 20.21 -6.74 -14.45
N THR A 438 19.29 -7.63 -14.08
CA THR A 438 19.56 -8.69 -13.10
C THR A 438 20.46 -9.76 -13.70
N GLU A 439 20.28 -10.08 -14.98
CA GLU A 439 21.13 -11.00 -15.73
C GLU A 439 22.53 -10.41 -15.97
N GLU A 440 22.65 -9.11 -16.30
CA GLU A 440 23.93 -8.39 -16.41
C GLU A 440 24.73 -8.49 -15.10
N VAL A 441 24.10 -8.23 -13.96
CA VAL A 441 24.69 -8.33 -12.60
C VAL A 441 25.19 -9.73 -12.25
N LEU A 442 24.65 -10.79 -12.85
CA LEU A 442 25.05 -12.18 -12.60
C LEU A 442 25.91 -12.78 -13.73
N SER A 443 26.05 -12.07 -14.85
CA SER A 443 26.93 -12.41 -15.96
C SER A 443 28.31 -11.75 -15.87
N GLU A 444 28.40 -10.63 -15.16
CA GLU A 444 29.65 -9.98 -14.73
C GLU A 444 30.19 -10.58 -13.43
#